data_AF-A0A0V0T0I0-F1
#
_entry.id   AF-A0A0V0T0I0-F1
#
_cell.length_a   1.000
_cell.length_b   1.000
_cell.length_c   1.000
_cell.angle_alpha   90.00
_cell.angle_beta   90.00
_cell.angle_gamma   90.00
#
_symmetry.space_group_name_H-M   'P 1'
#
loop_
_entity.id
_entity.type
_entity.pdbx_description
1 polymer ?
#
loop_
_entity_poly.entity_id
_entity_poly.type
_entity_poly.pdbx_seq_one_letter_code
_entity_poly.pdbx_strand_id
1 'polypeptide(L)'
;MQSLQIELDDEIIIGKVIQCLPSDFDSFRESWRLSAPKAVTLSDLTSQLLACESDQLCRSMQAVSIGEALVGKRTTSKEPNENSKKRNIECWNCKKKGHIR
;
A
#
# COMPACT_ATOMS: atom_id res chain seq x y z
N MET A 1 40.79 -32.07 6.30
CA MET A 1 40.28 -30.85 5.67
C MET A 1 40.30 -29.75 6.72
N GLN A 2 41.10 -28.70 6.54
CA GLN A 2 41.08 -27.55 7.45
C GLN A 2 39.77 -26.79 7.24
N SER A 3 38.94 -26.70 8.28
CA SER A 3 37.80 -25.81 8.32
C SER A 3 38.32 -24.37 8.30
N LEU A 4 38.06 -23.65 7.21
CA LEU A 4 38.27 -22.22 7.16
C LEU A 4 37.29 -21.61 8.18
N GLN A 5 37.79 -21.21 9.36
CA GLN A 5 37.05 -20.39 10.33
C GLN A 5 36.87 -18.99 9.76
N ILE A 6 36.01 -18.86 8.74
CA ILE A 6 35.61 -17.57 8.21
C ILE A 6 34.47 -17.09 9.09
N GLU A 7 34.78 -16.19 10.02
CA GLU A 7 33.74 -15.42 10.71
C GLU A 7 33.13 -14.49 9.66
N LEU A 8 31.93 -14.84 9.20
CA LEU A 8 31.11 -13.95 8.40
C LEU A 8 30.29 -13.08 9.34
N ASP A 9 30.51 -11.77 9.26
CA ASP A 9 29.69 -10.79 9.94
C ASP A 9 28.27 -10.79 9.37
N ASP A 10 27.28 -10.53 10.22
CA ASP A 10 25.86 -10.47 9.84
C ASP A 10 25.62 -9.47 8.70
N GLU A 11 26.35 -8.35 8.67
CA GLU A 11 26.25 -7.37 7.58
C GLU A 11 26.65 -7.97 6.23
N ILE A 12 27.69 -8.81 6.21
CA ILE A 12 28.16 -9.47 5.00
C ILE A 12 27.14 -10.53 4.55
N ILE A 13 26.61 -11.31 5.49
CA ILE A 13 25.59 -12.32 5.21
C ILE A 13 24.35 -11.64 4.62
N ILE A 14 23.88 -10.57 5.25
CA ILE A 14 22.68 -9.83 4.84
C ILE A 14 22.90 -9.19 3.46
N GLY A 15 24.06 -8.57 3.23
CA GLY A 15 24.42 -8.04 1.92
C GLY A 15 24.39 -9.11 0.82
N LYS A 16 24.86 -10.33 1.12
CA LYS A 16 24.79 -11.47 0.20
C LYS A 16 23.37 -11.95 -0.04
N VAL A 17 22.56 -12.07 1.01
CA VAL A 17 21.15 -12.48 0.89
C VAL A 17 20.41 -11.50 -0.02
N ILE A 18 20.52 -10.19 0.24
CA ILE A 18 19.87 -9.14 -0.55
C ILE A 18 20.32 -9.17 -2.02
N GLN A 19 21.60 -9.45 -2.29
CA GLN A 19 22.13 -9.55 -3.65
C GLN A 19 21.64 -10.79 -4.39
N CYS A 20 21.38 -11.88 -3.69
CA CYS A 20 20.94 -13.16 -4.25
C CYS A 20 19.42 -13.30 -4.33
N LEU A 21 18.64 -12.29 -3.90
CA LEU A 21 17.19 -12.31 -4.03
C LEU A 21 16.75 -12.36 -5.51
N PRO A 22 15.66 -13.08 -5.84
CA PRO A 22 15.08 -13.07 -7.18
C PRO A 22 14.69 -11.66 -7.64
N SER A 23 14.62 -11.45 -8.96
CA SER A 23 14.24 -10.16 -9.56
C SER A 23 12.85 -9.68 -9.15
N ASP A 24 11.95 -10.58 -8.75
CA ASP A 24 10.62 -10.23 -8.24
C ASP A 24 10.69 -9.38 -6.95
N PHE A 25 11.83 -9.39 -6.27
CA PHE A 25 12.12 -8.60 -5.07
C PHE A 25 12.96 -7.35 -5.36
N ASP A 26 13.08 -6.91 -6.62
CA ASP A 26 13.83 -5.70 -7.00
C ASP A 26 13.35 -4.46 -6.22
N SER A 27 12.03 -4.30 -6.08
CA SER A 27 11.44 -3.21 -5.29
C SER A 27 11.86 -3.24 -3.82
N PHE A 28 11.93 -4.44 -3.23
CA PHE A 28 12.40 -4.62 -1.86
C PHE A 28 13.89 -4.27 -1.77
N ARG A 29 14.71 -4.73 -2.73
CA ARG A 29 16.15 -4.46 -2.75
C ARG A 29 16.46 -2.97 -2.86
N GLU A 30 15.74 -2.24 -3.71
CA GLU A 30 15.90 -0.77 -3.82
C GLU A 30 15.43 -0.06 -2.55
N SER A 31 14.27 -0.46 -1.98
CA SER A 31 13.81 0.10 -0.71
C SER A 31 14.82 -0.15 0.41
N TRP A 32 15.35 -1.37 0.51
CA TRP A 32 16.35 -1.75 1.49
C TRP A 32 17.61 -0.88 1.39
N ARG A 33 18.13 -0.64 0.18
CA ARG A 33 19.29 0.25 0.00
C ARG A 33 19.05 1.68 0.49
N LEU A 34 17.82 2.16 0.44
CA LEU A 34 17.46 3.52 0.85
C LEU A 34 17.19 3.63 2.36
N SER A 35 16.56 2.61 2.96
CA SER A 35 16.04 2.68 4.33
C SER A 35 16.65 1.68 5.31
N ALA A 36 17.66 0.88 4.90
CA ALA A 36 18.29 -0.09 5.78
C ALA A 36 18.84 0.59 7.05
N PRO A 37 18.47 0.09 8.24
CA PRO A 37 19.09 0.50 9.49
C PRO A 37 20.60 0.27 9.47
N LYS A 38 21.35 1.14 10.16
CA LYS A 38 22.82 1.04 10.30
C LYS A 38 23.28 -0.17 11.09
N ALA A 39 22.42 -0.71 11.94
CA ALA A 39 22.62 -1.95 12.67
C ALA A 39 21.43 -2.85 12.33
N VAL A 40 21.65 -3.79 11.43
CA VAL A 40 20.61 -4.64 10.88
C VAL A 40 20.89 -6.06 11.34
N THR A 41 19.89 -6.69 11.96
CA THR A 41 20.01 -8.09 12.39
C THR A 41 19.39 -9.02 11.35
N LEU A 42 19.80 -10.28 11.34
CA LEU A 42 19.17 -11.32 10.50
C LEU A 42 17.67 -11.47 10.79
N SER A 43 17.26 -11.24 12.04
CA SER A 43 15.85 -11.28 12.46
C SER A 43 15.03 -10.16 11.80
N ASP A 44 15.59 -8.95 11.74
CA ASP A 44 14.92 -7.80 11.12
C ASP A 44 14.75 -8.02 9.61
N LEU A 45 15.81 -8.51 8.94
CA LEU A 45 15.75 -8.86 7.53
C LEU A 45 14.65 -9.89 7.25
N THR A 46 14.63 -10.97 8.04
CA THR A 46 13.64 -12.05 7.88
C THR A 46 12.21 -11.53 8.05
N SER A 47 11.99 -10.70 9.07
CA SER A 47 10.68 -10.10 9.34
C SER A 47 10.22 -9.19 8.18
N GLN A 48 11.13 -8.40 7.61
CA GLN A 48 10.82 -7.52 6.49
C GLN A 48 10.56 -8.28 5.19
N LEU A 49 11.30 -9.37 4.93
CA LEU A 49 11.06 -10.23 3.77
C LEU A 49 9.69 -10.92 3.83
N LEU A 50 9.33 -11.46 5.00
CA LEU A 50 8.01 -12.07 5.23
C LEU A 50 6.88 -11.05 5.04
N ALA A 51 7.05 -9.83 5.56
CA ALA A 51 6.08 -8.76 5.34
C ALA A 51 5.95 -8.44 3.84
N CYS A 52 7.07 -8.32 3.13
CA CYS A 52 7.07 -8.06 1.69
C CYS A 52 6.35 -9.16 0.89
N GLU A 53 6.59 -10.43 1.20
CA GLU A 53 5.91 -11.57 0.57
C GLU A 53 4.40 -11.54 0.84
N SER A 54 4.00 -11.26 2.08
CA SER A 54 2.58 -11.17 2.45
C SER A 54 1.85 -10.04 1.71
N ASP A 55 2.50 -8.89 1.52
CA ASP A 55 1.96 -7.76 0.77
C ASP A 55 1.83 -8.07 -0.72
N GLN A 56 2.81 -8.78 -1.29
CA GLN A 56 2.76 -9.21 -2.68
C GLN A 56 1.59 -10.19 -2.90
N LEU A 57 1.40 -11.15 -2.00
CA LEU A 57 0.25 -12.07 -2.02
C LEU A 57 -1.08 -11.30 -1.90
N CYS A 58 -1.18 -10.36 -0.95
CA CYS A 58 -2.36 -9.52 -0.78
C CYS A 58 -2.70 -8.71 -2.05
N ARG A 59 -1.68 -8.10 -2.68
CA ARG A 59 -1.86 -7.36 -3.94
C ARG A 59 -2.22 -8.27 -5.10
N SER A 60 -1.67 -9.48 -5.18
CA SER A 60 -2.01 -10.45 -6.22
C SER A 60 -3.47 -10.90 -6.11
N MET A 61 -3.97 -11.11 -4.88
CA MET A 61 -5.39 -11.39 -4.62
C MET A 61 -6.28 -10.19 -4.96
N GLN A 62 -5.85 -8.97 -4.63
CA GLN A 62 -6.59 -7.75 -4.98
C GLN A 62 -6.61 -7.49 -6.49
N ALA A 63 -5.56 -7.87 -7.23
CA ALA A 63 -5.48 -7.73 -8.68
C ALA A 63 -6.58 -8.50 -9.43
N VAL A 64 -7.08 -9.60 -8.85
CA VAL A 64 -8.24 -10.36 -9.35
C VAL A 64 -9.57 -9.61 -9.11
N SER A 65 -9.60 -8.66 -8.17
CA SER A 65 -10.75 -7.78 -7.88
C SER A 65 -10.64 -6.37 -8.46
N ILE A 66 -9.59 -6.05 -9.24
CA ILE A 66 -9.47 -4.77 -9.99
C ILE A 66 -10.39 -4.84 -11.22
N GLY A 67 -11.70 -4.88 -10.94
CA GLY A 67 -12.79 -4.85 -11.91
C GLY A 67 -14.06 -4.30 -11.27
N GLU A 68 -14.17 -4.31 -9.94
CA GLU A 68 -15.19 -3.55 -9.22
C GLU A 68 -14.66 -2.16 -8.89
N ALA A 69 -14.82 -1.24 -9.85
CA ALA A 69 -14.97 0.15 -9.50
C ALA A 69 -16.01 0.24 -8.38
N LEU A 70 -15.64 0.87 -7.26
CA LEU A 70 -16.54 1.20 -6.16
C LEU A 70 -17.63 2.13 -6.71
N VAL A 71 -18.66 1.54 -7.33
CA VAL A 71 -19.94 2.21 -7.56
C VAL A 71 -20.49 2.41 -6.16
N GLY A 72 -20.21 3.59 -5.60
CA GLY A 72 -20.81 4.01 -4.36
C GLY A 72 -22.32 3.81 -4.50
N LYS A 73 -22.86 2.81 -3.79
CA LYS A 73 -24.30 2.57 -3.73
C LYS A 73 -24.92 3.82 -3.16
N ARG A 74 -25.37 4.72 -4.04
CA ARG A 74 -26.33 5.76 -3.68
C ARG A 74 -27.61 5.00 -3.34
N THR A 75 -27.88 4.80 -2.06
CA THR A 75 -29.21 4.51 -1.57
C THR A 75 -30.07 5.75 -1.77
N THR A 76 -30.48 5.97 -3.02
CA THR A 76 -31.61 6.85 -3.30
C THR A 76 -32.70 5.99 -3.91
N SER A 77 -33.33 5.17 -3.07
CA SER A 77 -34.74 4.90 -3.27
C SER A 77 -35.47 6.23 -3.03
N LYS A 78 -35.65 6.99 -4.10
CA LYS A 78 -36.68 8.02 -4.12
C LYS A 78 -37.23 8.08 -5.51
N GLU A 79 -38.42 7.52 -5.63
CA GLU A 79 -39.38 7.84 -6.68
C GLU A 79 -39.32 9.35 -6.98
N PRO A 80 -39.47 9.76 -8.25
CA PRO A 80 -39.53 11.17 -8.60
C PRO A 80 -40.87 11.72 -8.12
N ASN A 81 -40.96 12.07 -6.84
CA ASN A 81 -42.04 12.91 -6.36
C ASN A 81 -41.72 14.35 -6.74
N GLU A 82 -42.41 14.81 -7.77
CA GLU A 82 -42.31 16.11 -8.44
C GLU A 82 -42.65 17.32 -7.55
N ASN A 83 -42.67 17.17 -6.21
CA ASN A 83 -43.06 18.21 -5.26
C ASN A 83 -42.01 18.48 -4.18
N SER A 84 -40.71 18.36 -4.47
CA SER A 84 -39.69 18.75 -3.51
C SER A 84 -39.68 20.27 -3.34
N LYS A 85 -40.33 20.75 -2.27
CA LYS A 85 -40.25 22.12 -1.75
C LYS A 85 -38.79 22.55 -1.76
N LYS A 86 -38.42 23.42 -2.72
CA LYS A 86 -37.09 24.02 -2.81
C LYS A 86 -36.79 24.63 -1.45
N ARG A 87 -35.80 24.07 -0.73
CA ARG A 87 -35.35 24.68 0.52
C ARG A 87 -34.91 26.10 0.15
N ASN A 88 -35.56 27.09 0.76
CA ASN A 88 -35.28 28.51 0.55
C ASN A 88 -33.96 28.86 1.23
N ILE A 89 -32.87 28.30 0.70
CA ILE A 89 -31.52 28.53 1.19
C ILE A 89 -30.80 29.42 0.20
N GLU A 90 -30.19 30.48 0.71
CA GLU A 90 -29.45 31.47 -0.06
C GLU A 90 -27.96 31.14 -0.05
N CYS A 91 -27.36 31.22 -1.23
CA CYS A 91 -25.93 31.05 -1.39
C CYS A 91 -25.18 32.22 -0.75
N TRP A 92 -24.16 31.89 0.05
CA TRP A 92 -23.37 32.89 0.77
C TRP A 92 -22.53 33.77 -0.15
N ASN A 93 -22.16 33.23 -1.32
CA ASN A 93 -21.33 33.89 -2.33
C ASN A 93 -22.16 34.78 -3.27
N CYS A 94 -23.20 34.23 -3.92
CA CYS A 94 -23.96 34.97 -4.94
C CYS A 94 -25.33 35.49 -4.47
N LYS A 95 -25.74 35.22 -3.23
CA LYS A 95 -27.05 35.58 -2.64
C LYS A 95 -28.28 35.05 -3.41
N LYS A 96 -28.08 34.12 -4.35
CA LYS A 96 -29.18 33.46 -5.08
C LYS A 96 -29.68 32.24 -4.32
N LYS A 97 -30.97 31.97 -4.45
CA LYS A 97 -31.64 30.84 -3.80
C LYS A 97 -31.39 29.52 -4.54
N GLY A 98 -31.33 28.42 -3.78
CA GLY A 98 -31.38 27.06 -4.32
C GLY A 98 -30.05 26.29 -4.34
N HIS A 99 -28.96 26.85 -3.80
CA HIS A 99 -27.68 26.15 -3.61
C HIS A 99 -26.90 26.73 -2.43
N ILE A 100 -25.93 25.97 -1.92
CA ILE A 100 -24.99 26.42 -0.89
C ILE A 100 -23.59 26.41 -1.52
N ARG A 101 -22.97 27.59 -1.53
CA ARG A 101 -21.62 27.94 -2.03
C ARG A 101 -21.50 28.23 -3.52
#